data_AF-A0A433MXA2-F1
#
_entry.id   AF-A0A433MXA2-F1
#
_cell.length_a   1.000
_cell.length_b   1.000
_cell.length_c   1.000
_cell.angle_alpha   90.00
_cell.angle_beta   90.00
_cell.angle_gamma   90.00
#
_symmetry.space_group_name_H-M   'P 1'
#
loop_
_entity.id
_entity.type
_entity.pdbx_description
1 polymer ?
#
loop_
_entity_poly.entity_id
_entity_poly.type
_entity_poly.pdbx_seq_one_letter_code
_entity_poly.pdbx_strand_id
1 'polypeptide(L)'
;MTRTNHLKQQQVRRMRELAKISRQRYLEAGGDPHRSTNGSEWMTPEERQEYLTLARQVYDSDAIANYLNQHGSWRDRINTTK
;
A
#
# COMPACT_ATOMS: atom_id res chain seq x y z
N MET A 1 -24.17 -11.69 6.47
CA MET A 1 -22.84 -11.56 5.81
C MET A 1 -22.89 -10.38 4.87
N THR A 2 -22.76 -9.16 5.37
CA THR A 2 -23.47 -8.01 4.78
C THR A 2 -22.56 -6.79 4.65
N ARG A 3 -22.47 -6.23 3.44
CA ARG A 3 -21.85 -4.94 3.02
C ARG A 3 -20.37 -4.69 3.36
N THR A 4 -19.91 -4.94 4.58
CA THR A 4 -18.53 -4.67 5.04
C THR A 4 -17.49 -5.50 4.27
N ASN A 5 -17.84 -6.75 3.92
CA ASN A 5 -16.95 -7.61 3.12
C ASN A 5 -16.80 -7.12 1.67
N HIS A 6 -17.88 -6.64 1.04
CA HIS A 6 -17.83 -6.07 -0.31
C HIS A 6 -16.99 -4.80 -0.38
N LEU A 7 -17.10 -3.91 0.62
CA LEU A 7 -16.29 -2.69 0.69
C LEU A 7 -14.80 -3.02 0.87
N LYS A 8 -14.47 -3.97 1.76
CA LYS A 8 -13.09 -4.45 1.91
C LYS A 8 -12.56 -5.07 0.61
N GLN A 9 -13.37 -5.83 -0.12
CA GLN A 9 -12.95 -6.39 -1.42
C GLN A 9 -12.71 -5.32 -2.48
N GLN A 10 -13.53 -4.26 -2.53
CA GLN A 10 -13.30 -3.14 -3.44
C GLN A 10 -12.01 -2.37 -3.09
N GLN A 11 -11.77 -2.14 -1.80
CA GLN A 11 -10.54 -1.50 -1.33
C GLN A 11 -9.29 -2.36 -1.64
N VAL A 12 -9.35 -3.67 -1.37
CA VAL A 12 -8.28 -4.62 -1.73
C VAL A 12 -8.04 -4.64 -3.24
N ARG A 13 -9.09 -4.60 -4.05
CA ARG A 13 -8.97 -4.54 -5.51
C ARG A 13 -8.24 -3.26 -5.94
N ARG A 14 -8.58 -2.11 -5.35
CA ARG A 14 -7.90 -0.85 -5.65
C ARG A 14 -6.43 -0.87 -5.21
N MET A 15 -6.12 -1.43 -4.04
CA MET A 15 -4.75 -1.64 -3.58
C MET A 15 -3.94 -2.53 -4.54
N ARG A 16 -4.56 -3.58 -5.10
CA ARG A 16 -3.91 -4.44 -6.11
C ARG A 16 -3.62 -3.71 -7.41
N GLU A 17 -4.52 -2.83 -7.86
CA GLU A 17 -4.28 -2.01 -9.06
C GLU A 17 -3.09 -1.08 -8.87
N LEU A 18 -3.00 -0.38 -7.72
CA LEU A 18 -1.86 0.46 -7.37
C LEU A 18 -0.55 -0.35 -7.32
N ALA A 19 -0.58 -1.53 -6.71
CA ALA A 19 0.57 -2.43 -6.67
C ALA A 19 0.97 -2.91 -8.08
N LYS A 20 0.01 -3.21 -8.96
CA LYS A 20 0.25 -3.62 -10.34
C LYS A 20 0.93 -2.51 -11.16
N ILE A 21 0.47 -1.27 -11.02
CA ILE A 21 1.11 -0.10 -11.66
C ILE A 21 2.55 0.05 -11.17
N SER A 22 2.77 -0.02 -9.85
CA SER A 22 4.12 0.05 -9.29
C SER A 22 5.02 -1.10 -9.77
N ARG A 23 4.45 -2.30 -9.95
CA ARG A 23 5.14 -3.47 -10.50
C ARG A 23 5.55 -3.25 -11.95
N GLN A 24 4.65 -2.69 -12.75
CA GLN A 24 4.92 -2.42 -14.15
C GLN A 24 6.10 -1.44 -14.29
N ARG A 25 6.08 -0.32 -13.55
CA ARG A 25 7.16 0.67 -13.58
C ARG A 25 8.51 0.09 -13.17
N TYR A 26 8.53 -0.77 -12.15
CA TYR A 26 9.75 -1.48 -11.76
C TYR A 26 10.31 -2.37 -12.88
N LEU A 27 9.45 -3.13 -13.55
CA LEU A 27 9.87 -3.99 -14.66
C LEU A 27 10.34 -3.15 -15.86
N GLU A 28 9.65 -2.05 -16.17
CA GLU A 28 10.03 -1.10 -17.23
C GLU A 28 11.40 -0.46 -16.97
N ALA A 29 11.77 -0.27 -15.70
CA ALA A 29 13.09 0.23 -15.32
C ALA A 29 14.20 -0.86 -15.29
N GLY A 30 13.92 -2.07 -15.77
CA GLY A 30 14.87 -3.19 -15.78
C GLY A 30 14.93 -3.98 -14.46
N GLY A 31 13.92 -3.84 -13.61
CA GLY A 31 13.81 -4.60 -12.37
C GLY A 31 13.65 -6.11 -12.59
N ASP A 32 14.21 -6.88 -11.67
CA ASP A 32 14.18 -8.34 -11.70
C ASP A 32 12.75 -8.92 -11.56
N PRO A 33 12.25 -9.70 -12.54
CA PRO A 33 10.88 -10.23 -12.54
C PRO A 33 10.62 -11.31 -11.48
N HIS A 34 11.66 -11.88 -10.87
CA HIS A 34 11.55 -12.86 -9.80
C HIS A 34 11.56 -12.23 -8.41
N ARG A 35 12.00 -10.97 -8.28
CA ARG A 35 11.93 -10.20 -7.03
C ARG A 35 10.62 -9.43 -6.91
N SER A 36 10.10 -9.31 -5.69
CA SER A 36 9.01 -8.37 -5.39
C SER A 36 9.50 -6.93 -5.50
N THR A 37 8.61 -6.01 -5.88
CA THR A 37 8.95 -4.58 -5.77
C THR A 37 8.92 -4.17 -4.32
N ASN A 38 9.87 -3.33 -3.89
CA ASN A 38 9.65 -2.47 -2.74
C ASN A 38 8.55 -1.49 -3.16
N GLY A 39 7.29 -1.83 -2.86
CA GLY A 39 6.10 -1.17 -3.40
C GLY A 39 6.06 0.35 -3.15
N SER A 40 6.84 0.86 -2.20
CA SER A 40 6.95 2.29 -1.92
C SER A 40 7.87 3.09 -2.87
N GLU A 41 8.83 2.46 -3.54
CA GLU A 41 9.80 3.17 -4.41
C GLU A 41 9.25 3.46 -5.81
N TRP A 42 8.23 2.70 -6.23
CA TRP A 42 7.66 2.78 -7.59
C TRP A 42 6.25 3.39 -7.62
N MET A 43 5.76 3.81 -6.46
CA MET A 43 4.52 4.58 -6.32
C MET A 43 4.83 6.06 -6.22
N THR A 44 4.00 6.90 -6.83
CA THR A 44 4.03 8.34 -6.57
C THR A 44 3.61 8.62 -5.12
N PRO A 45 3.93 9.81 -4.58
CA PRO A 45 3.47 10.19 -3.23
C PRO A 45 1.95 10.07 -3.07
N GLU A 46 1.18 10.41 -4.11
CA GLU A 46 -0.28 10.34 -4.12
C GLU A 46 -0.78 8.88 -4.10
N GLU A 47 -0.22 8.02 -4.95
CA GLU A 47 -0.56 6.60 -5.01
C GLU A 47 -0.21 5.89 -3.68
N ARG A 48 0.92 6.27 -3.08
CA ARG A 48 1.35 5.76 -1.77
C ARG A 48 0.37 6.19 -0.68
N GLN A 49 -0.06 7.45 -0.68
CA GLN A 49 -1.03 7.96 0.29
C GLN A 49 -2.39 7.27 0.13
N GLU A 50 -2.85 7.04 -1.11
CA GLU A 50 -4.07 6.31 -1.41
C GLU A 50 -3.96 4.85 -0.92
N TYR A 51 -2.86 4.18 -1.22
CA TYR A 51 -2.60 2.81 -0.76
C TYR A 51 -2.63 2.69 0.77
N LEU A 52 -1.99 3.62 1.48
CA LEU A 52 -1.99 3.65 2.94
C LEU A 52 -3.37 3.93 3.52
N THR A 53 -4.14 4.81 2.88
CA THR A 53 -5.51 5.12 3.30
C THR A 53 -6.43 3.92 3.13
N LEU A 54 -6.33 3.21 2.00
CA LEU A 54 -7.07 1.97 1.76
C LEU A 54 -6.61 0.85 2.70
N ALA A 55 -5.30 0.75 2.97
CA ALA A 55 -4.76 -0.21 3.92
C ALA A 55 -5.38 0.00 5.31
N ARG A 56 -5.53 1.25 5.76
CA ARG A 56 -6.18 1.64 7.05
C ARG A 56 -7.64 1.24 7.16
N GLN A 57 -8.33 1.06 6.05
CA GLN A 57 -9.73 0.64 6.04
C GLN A 57 -9.87 -0.90 5.96
N VAL A 58 -8.85 -1.59 5.46
CA VAL A 58 -8.86 -3.03 5.23
C VAL A 58 -8.21 -3.81 6.37
N TYR A 59 -7.02 -3.37 6.80
CA TYR A 59 -6.13 -4.04 7.76
C TYR A 59 -6.23 -3.42 9.15
N ASP A 60 -5.89 -4.23 10.16
CA ASP A 60 -5.78 -3.78 11.55
C ASP A 60 -4.72 -2.68 11.71
N SER A 61 -4.99 -1.75 12.63
CA SER A 61 -4.13 -0.61 12.90
C SER A 61 -2.70 -1.03 13.27
N ASP A 62 -2.52 -2.15 13.97
CA ASP A 62 -1.23 -2.75 14.29
C ASP A 62 -0.43 -3.19 13.06
N ALA A 63 -1.09 -3.81 12.08
CA ALA A 63 -0.44 -4.24 10.84
C ALA A 63 0.11 -3.04 10.05
N ILE A 64 -0.59 -1.92 10.11
CA ILE A 64 -0.23 -0.68 9.39
C ILE A 64 0.85 0.08 10.13
N ALA A 65 0.77 0.16 11.45
CA ALA A 65 1.83 0.73 12.28
C ALA A 65 3.16 -0.02 12.05
N ASN A 66 3.12 -1.35 11.97
CA ASN A 66 4.30 -2.17 11.67
C ASN A 66 4.85 -1.88 10.26
N TYR A 67 3.99 -1.82 9.23
CA TYR A 67 4.40 -1.47 7.86
C TYR A 67 5.05 -0.08 7.78
N LEU A 68 4.48 0.92 8.46
CA LEU A 68 5.02 2.28 8.49
C LEU A 68 6.31 2.41 9.31
N ASN A 69 6.51 1.59 10.34
CA ASN A 69 7.79 1.50 11.03
C ASN A 69 8.90 0.94 10.14
N GLN A 70 8.59 -0.04 9.28
CA GLN A 70 9.57 -0.68 8.40
C GLN A 70 9.83 0.13 7.12
N HIS A 71 8.79 0.72 6.51
CA HIS A 71 8.86 1.32 5.17
C HIS A 71 8.37 2.78 5.10
N GLY A 72 7.75 3.27 6.18
CA GLY A 72 7.24 4.64 6.29
C GLY A 72 8.35 5.67 6.52
N SER A 73 8.15 6.89 6.00
CA SER A 73 8.97 8.04 6.36
C SER A 73 8.69 8.46 7.81
N TRP A 74 9.61 9.21 8.44
CA TRP A 74 9.40 9.76 9.78
C TRP A 74 8.07 10.54 9.88
N ARG A 75 7.65 11.22 8.80
CA ARG A 75 6.35 11.91 8.71
C ARG A 75 5.14 10.96 8.76
N ASP A 76 5.25 9.78 8.15
CA ASP A 76 4.15 8.80 8.13
C ASP A 76 3.94 8.17 9.52
N ARG A 77 5.03 7.99 10.28
CA ARG A 77 5.03 7.37 11.61
C ARG A 77 4.38 8.23 12.69
N ILE A 78 4.44 9.56 12.56
CA ILE A 78 3.82 10.49 13.53
C ILE A 78 2.30 10.53 13.36
N ASN A 79 1.81 10.33 12.12
CA ASN A 79 0.38 10.35 11.80
C ASN A 79 -0.36 9.07 12.20
N THR A 80 0.30 8.07 12.79
CA THR A 80 -0.33 6.85 13.31
C THR A 80 -0.56 6.84 14.82
N THR A 81 -0.01 7.81 15.56
CA THR A 81 -0.04 7.84 17.04
C THR A 81 -1.16 8.74 17.60
N LYS A 82 -2.15 9.13 16.78
CA LYS A 82 -3.29 9.96 17.21
C LYS A 82 -4.60 9.18 17.15
#